data_AF-A0A4U8S2Z1-F1
#
_entry.id   AF-A0A4U8S2Z1-F1
#
_cell.length_a   1.000
_cell.length_b   1.000
_cell.length_c   1.000
_cell.angle_alpha   90.00
_cell.angle_beta   90.00
_cell.angle_gamma   90.00
#
_symmetry.space_group_name_H-M   'P 1'
#
loop_
_entity.id
_entity.type
_entity.pdbx_description
1 polymer ?
#
loop_
_entity_poly.entity_id
_entity_poly.type
_entity_poly.pdbx_seq_one_letter_code
_entity_poly.pdbx_strand_id
1 'polypeptide(L)' 'MRYKLMMCGFSAMCEDMQEVRDRLKVIPVERAQLESSPCYVIDLVSGEQYKISPTPKGWAIEEKDSQDS' A
#
# COMPACT_ATOMS: atom_id res chain seq x y z
N MET A 1 -3.82 3.84 15.41
CA MET A 1 -3.34 2.98 14.30
C MET A 1 -4.54 2.39 13.58
N ARG A 2 -4.86 2.90 12.39
CA ARG A 2 -6.04 2.50 11.59
C ARG A 2 -5.66 1.63 10.40
N TYR A 3 -4.49 1.83 9.81
CA TYR A 3 -4.10 1.16 8.58
C TYR A 3 -2.94 0.19 8.84
N LYS A 4 -2.99 -0.99 8.22
CA LYS A 4 -1.88 -1.94 8.19
C LYS A 4 -1.29 -1.96 6.78
N LEU A 5 -0.08 -1.44 6.64
CA LEU A 5 0.69 -1.45 5.40
C LEU A 5 1.47 -2.76 5.29
N MET A 6 1.35 -3.44 4.16
CA MET A 6 2.08 -4.65 3.79
C MET A 6 2.88 -4.36 2.53
N MET A 7 4.20 -4.52 2.58
CA MET A 7 5.11 -4.16 1.50
C MET A 7 6.23 -5.18 1.44
N CYS A 8 6.39 -5.89 0.33
CA CYS A 8 7.56 -6.74 0.06
C CYS A 8 7.97 -7.62 1.27
N GLY A 9 7.01 -8.27 1.95
CA GLY A 9 7.26 -9.15 3.10
C GLY A 9 7.41 -8.46 4.46
N PHE A 10 7.41 -7.12 4.52
CA PHE A 10 7.36 -6.37 5.78
C PHE A 10 5.95 -5.81 6.04
N SER A 11 5.66 -5.55 7.32
CA SER A 11 4.41 -4.89 7.74
C SER A 11 4.67 -3.70 8.64
N ALA A 12 3.84 -2.67 8.55
CA ALA A 12 3.86 -1.50 9.42
C ALA A 12 2.44 -1.05 9.76
N MET A 13 2.24 -0.61 11.01
CA MET A 13 0.98 0.00 11.45
C MET A 13 1.07 1.51 11.22
N CYS A 14 0.03 2.08 10.63
CA CYS A 14 -0.07 3.50 10.31
C CYS A 14 -1.32 4.10 10.98
N GLU A 15 -1.23 5.34 11.42
CA GLU A 15 -2.34 6.07 12.04
C GLU A 15 -3.40 6.47 11.01
N ASP A 16 -2.96 6.93 9.84
CA ASP A 16 -3.81 7.38 8.75
C ASP A 16 -3.19 7.07 7.37
N MET A 17 -3.92 7.42 6.30
CA MET A 17 -3.44 7.25 4.91
C MET A 17 -2.30 8.21 4.55
N GLN A 18 -2.09 9.29 5.30
CA GLN A 18 -0.98 10.20 5.06
C GLN A 18 0.33 9.53 5.45
N GLU A 19 0.38 8.89 6.61
CA GLU A 19 1.54 8.12 7.07
C GLU A 19 1.85 6.94 6.12
N VAL A 20 0.82 6.28 5.59
CA VAL A 20 0.99 5.25 4.55
C VAL A 20 1.73 5.84 3.34
N ARG A 21 1.26 6.98 2.82
CA ARG A 21 1.89 7.65 1.67
C ARG A 21 3.32 8.09 1.96
N ASP A 22 3.59 8.59 3.16
CA ASP A 22 4.94 9.04 3.53
C ASP A 22 5.91 7.86 3.65
N ARG A 23 5.46 6.71 4.13
CA ARG A 23 6.25 5.47 4.10
C ARG A 23 6.49 4.98 2.68
N LEU A 24 5.50 5.06 1.80
CA LEU A 24 5.66 4.68 0.39
C LEU A 24 6.71 5.52 -0.34
N LYS A 25 6.86 6.81 -0.02
CA LYS A 25 7.88 7.68 -0.63
C LYS A 25 9.32 7.25 -0.33
N VAL A 26 9.56 6.59 0.81
CA VAL A 26 10.92 6.19 1.22
C VAL A 26 11.29 4.77 0.80
N ILE A 27 10.32 3.97 0.34
CA ILE A 27 10.56 2.59 -0.09
C ILE A 27 10.95 2.58 -1.57
N PRO A 28 12.14 2.08 -1.94
CA PRO A 28 12.52 1.97 -3.35
C PRO A 28 11.59 1.02 -4.12
N VAL A 29 11.13 1.45 -5.28
CA VAL A 29 10.19 0.68 -6.14
C VAL A 29 10.86 -0.57 -6.71
N GLU A 30 12.18 -0.54 -6.85
CA GLU A 30 13.01 -1.66 -7.33
C GLU A 30 12.85 -2.90 -6.44
N ARG A 31 12.47 -2.73 -5.17
CA ARG A 31 12.15 -3.85 -4.27
C ARG A 31 11.00 -4.72 -4.78
N ALA A 32 10.06 -4.16 -5.56
CA ALA A 32 8.98 -4.91 -6.19
C ALA A 32 9.49 -5.99 -7.17
N GLN A 33 10.68 -5.80 -7.75
CA GLN A 33 11.26 -6.73 -8.73
C GLN A 33 12.03 -7.86 -8.06
N LEU A 34 12.51 -7.64 -6.83
CA LEU A 34 13.30 -8.59 -6.06
C LEU A 34 12.41 -9.49 -5.19
N GLU A 35 11.28 -8.97 -4.73
CA GLU A 35 10.39 -9.64 -3.77
C GLU A 35 9.06 -10.00 -4.43
N SER A 36 8.68 -11.27 -4.41
CA SER A 36 7.40 -11.77 -4.95
C SER A 36 6.20 -11.56 -4.03
N SER A 37 6.38 -10.83 -2.92
CA SER A 37 5.36 -10.63 -1.90
C SER A 37 4.34 -9.56 -2.32
N PRO A 38 3.03 -9.79 -2.10
CA PRO A 38 2.00 -8.82 -2.43
C PRO A 38 2.13 -7.55 -1.58
N CYS A 39 1.92 -6.40 -2.22
CA CYS A 39 1.92 -5.08 -1.57
C CYS A 39 0.49 -4.54 -1.50
N TYR A 40 0.05 -4.14 -0.32
CA TYR A 40 -1.30 -3.63 -0.08
C TYR A 40 -1.38 -2.90 1.26
N VAL A 41 -2.45 -2.13 1.46
CA VAL A 41 -2.82 -1.56 2.77
C VAL A 41 -4.22 -2.02 3.13
N ILE A 42 -4.43 -2.36 4.40
CA ILE A 42 -5.74 -2.71 4.96
C ILE A 42 -6.18 -1.61 5.92
N ASP A 43 -7.37 -1.05 5.73
CA ASP A 43 -8.07 -0.30 6.77
C ASP A 43 -8.65 -1.28 7.79
N LEU A 44 -8.14 -1.24 9.02
CA LEU A 44 -8.52 -2.16 10.08
C LEU A 44 -9.91 -1.86 10.67
N VAL A 45 -10.47 -0.69 10.35
CA VAL A 45 -11.82 -0.30 10.80
C VAL A 45 -12.88 -0.79 9.83
N SER A 46 -12.70 -0.55 8.53
CA SER A 46 -13.66 -0.99 7.50
C SER A 46 -13.39 -2.41 6.98
N GLY A 47 -12.18 -2.92 7.17
CA GLY A 47 -11.72 -4.17 6.55
C GLY A 47 -11.37 -4.02 5.07
N GLU A 48 -11.41 -2.81 4.52
CA GLU A 48 -11.09 -2.57 3.11
C GLU A 48 -9.60 -2.74 2.84
N GLN A 49 -9.29 -3.41 1.73
CA GLN A 49 -7.92 -3.59 1.26
C GLN A 49 -7.72 -2.80 -0.03
N TYR A 50 -6.65 -2.00 -0.06
CA TYR A 50 -6.23 -1.22 -1.21
C TYR A 50 -4.92 -1.82 -1.73
N LYS A 51 -4.88 -2.16 -3.01
CA LYS A 51 -3.69 -2.76 -3.62
C LYS A 51 -2.62 -1.69 -3.84
N ILE A 52 -1.36 -2.07 -3.72
CA ILE A 52 -0.23 -1.17 -3.98
C ILE A 52 0.58 -1.73 -5.14
N SER A 53 0.77 -0.92 -6.17
CA SER A 53 1.50 -1.29 -7.37
C SER A 53 2.68 -0.36 -7.62
N PRO A 54 3.83 -0.89 -8.11
CA PRO A 54 4.96 -0.08 -8.51
C PRO A 54 4.62 0.74 -9.77
N THR A 55 5.04 2.00 -9.81
CA THR A 55 4.91 2.88 -10.99
C THR A 55 6.22 3.63 -11.24
N PRO A 56 6.42 4.23 -12.42
CA PRO A 56 7.59 5.07 -12.69
C PRO A 56 7.74 6.28 -11.76
N LYS A 57 6.68 6.68 -11.04
CA LYS A 57 6.68 7.82 -10.11
C LYS A 57 6.80 7.42 -8.64
N GLY A 58 6.97 6.13 -8.34
CA GLY A 58 6.87 5.60 -6.98
C GLY A 58 5.80 4.54 -6.86
N TRP A 59 5.45 4.20 -5.62
CA TRP A 59 4.33 3.31 -5.33
C TRP A 59 2.99 4.04 -5.46
N ALA A 60 2.03 3.40 -6.11
CA ALA A 60 0.66 3.90 -6.22
C ALA A 60 -0.30 2.97 -5.46
N ILE A 61 -1.23 3.57 -4.74
CA ILE A 61 -2.34 2.86 -4.11
C ILE A 61 -3.48 2.84 -5.15
N GLU A 62 -3.88 1.65 -5.56
CA GLU A 62 -5.06 1.44 -6.39
C GLU A 62 -6.29 1.58 -5.49
N GLU A 63 -7.01 2.69 -5.65
CA GLU A 63 -8.37 2.79 -5.13
C GLU A 63 -9.23 1.79 -5.91
N LYS A 64 -10.17 1.12 -5.24
CA LYS A 64 -11.16 0.32 -5.98
C LYS A 64 -11.84 1.29 -6.94
N ASP A 65 -11.72 1.03 -8.25
CA ASP A 65 -12.67 1.57 -9.20
C ASP A 65 -14.06 1.14 -8.70
N SER A 66 -14.81 2.10 -8.16
CA SER A 66 -16.23 1.96 -7.95
C SER A 66 -16.87 1.86 -9.34
N GLN A 67 -16.75 0.70 -10.00
CA GLN A 67 -17.64 0.33 -11.09
C GLN A 67 -19.01 0.00 -10.46
N ASP A 68 -19.75 1.06 -10.14
CA ASP A 68 -21.20 1.03 -10.26
C ASP A 68 -21.48 1.07 -11.77
N SER A 69 -21.89 -0.05 -12.34
CA SER A 69 -22.41 -0.16 -13.72
C SER A 69 -23.42 -1.30 -13.79
#